data_AF-A0A969HNB4-F1
#
_entry.id   AF-A0A969HNB4-F1
#
_cell.length_a   1.000
_cell.length_b   1.000
_cell.length_c   1.000
_cell.angle_alpha   90.00
_cell.angle_beta   90.00
_cell.angle_gamma   90.00
#
_symmetry.space_group_name_H-M   'P 1'
#
loop_
_entity.id
_entity.type
_entity.pdbx_description
1 polymer ?
#
loop_
_entity_poly.entity_id
_entity_poly.type
_entity_poly.pdbx_seq_one_letter_code
_entity_poly.pdbx_strand_id
1 'polypeptide(L)'
;MKKQLLLATAVCVLHSLGIAQVAPPQDSLSHQGKVFELGEIRISAPRWLDSAQAIGQATLEAFNRPELGRALNLLSGVNLAGVGPRNESVVYIRGFDLRQVPVFMDGIPVYVPYDGYVDLARFTTFDLAEIRVEKGLSSVLYGPNTMGGAINLVTLRPREKLELNGKLGLLSGAGYRANLNLGSRLGKFYLQGSVSQLERDYFLLSENFQPGHRRMAGDAKTHSARILSTVLRSALPLMSTMSMPLAT
;
A
#
# COMPACT_ATOMS: atom_id res chain seq x y z
N MET A 1 91.83 -70.61 31.75
CA MET A 1 91.64 -71.08 33.14
C MET A 1 90.64 -70.16 33.83
N LYS A 2 89.62 -70.72 34.50
CA LYS A 2 88.77 -70.10 35.56
C LYS A 2 87.90 -68.90 35.12
N LYS A 3 86.56 -68.93 35.11
CA LYS A 3 85.50 -69.24 36.11
C LYS A 3 84.70 -67.93 36.28
N GLN A 4 83.38 -67.93 35.97
CA GLN A 4 82.27 -67.74 36.94
C GLN A 4 82.05 -66.25 37.33
N LEU A 5 80.90 -65.68 37.66
CA LEU A 5 79.47 -66.01 37.72
C LEU A 5 78.80 -64.85 38.51
N LEU A 6 77.49 -64.62 38.28
CA LEU A 6 76.48 -63.87 39.09
C LEU A 6 76.52 -62.32 39.09
N LEU A 7 75.46 -61.62 38.66
CA LEU A 7 74.10 -61.42 39.27
C LEU A 7 74.11 -60.62 40.58
N ALA A 8 73.50 -59.43 40.55
CA ALA A 8 72.53 -58.96 41.56
C ALA A 8 72.05 -57.53 41.23
N THR A 9 70.79 -57.44 40.77
CA THR A 9 69.74 -56.54 41.28
C THR A 9 70.11 -55.13 41.79
N ALA A 10 69.72 -54.11 41.04
CA ALA A 10 69.16 -52.86 41.58
C ALA A 10 68.23 -52.24 40.53
N VAL A 11 66.97 -52.65 40.60
CA VAL A 11 65.82 -52.05 39.93
C VAL A 11 65.50 -50.70 40.61
N CYS A 12 65.01 -49.76 39.79
CA CYS A 12 64.46 -48.45 40.13
C CYS A 12 65.47 -47.34 40.46
N VAL A 13 65.66 -46.42 39.50
CA VAL A 13 65.34 -44.98 39.65
C VAL A 13 65.53 -44.26 38.29
N LEU A 14 64.38 -43.91 37.70
CA LEU A 14 64.06 -42.67 36.96
C LEU A 14 64.80 -42.33 35.64
N HIS A 15 64.12 -42.41 34.49
CA HIS A 15 63.24 -41.39 33.86
C HIS A 15 63.98 -40.23 33.16
N SER A 16 64.16 -40.31 31.84
CA SER A 16 63.52 -39.39 30.86
C SER A 16 64.12 -39.59 29.45
N LEU A 17 63.28 -40.09 28.55
CA LEU A 17 63.51 -40.29 27.12
C LEU A 17 63.36 -38.97 26.36
N GLY A 18 64.29 -38.72 25.44
CA GLY A 18 64.02 -38.44 24.03
C GLY A 18 63.25 -37.16 23.66
N ILE A 19 63.99 -36.13 23.24
CA ILE A 19 63.49 -35.06 22.38
C ILE A 19 63.31 -35.62 20.96
N ALA A 20 62.07 -35.63 20.46
CA ALA A 20 61.78 -35.76 19.03
C ALA A 20 60.99 -34.53 18.59
N GLN A 21 61.56 -33.75 17.66
CA GLN A 21 60.90 -32.59 17.07
C GLN A 21 59.84 -33.06 16.05
N VAL A 22 58.58 -32.70 16.30
CA VAL A 22 57.46 -32.94 15.39
C VAL A 22 57.37 -31.74 14.44
N ALA A 23 57.50 -31.99 13.13
CA ALA A 23 57.24 -30.98 12.10
C ALA A 23 55.74 -30.64 12.05
N PRO A 24 55.35 -29.38 11.76
CA PRO A 24 53.94 -29.04 11.67
C PRO A 24 53.27 -29.75 10.48
N PRO A 25 52.01 -30.18 10.62
CA PRO A 25 51.26 -30.76 9.51
C PRO A 25 51.04 -29.72 8.41
N GLN A 26 51.42 -30.06 7.18
CA GLN A 26 51.04 -29.29 6.00
C GLN A 26 49.57 -29.56 5.71
N ASP A 27 48.71 -28.62 6.06
CA ASP A 27 47.31 -28.63 5.67
C ASP A 27 47.21 -28.49 4.14
N SER A 28 47.02 -29.63 3.47
CA SER A 28 46.74 -29.71 2.04
C SER A 28 45.26 -29.42 1.78
N LEU A 29 44.88 -28.15 1.81
CA LEU A 29 43.67 -27.66 1.14
C LEU A 29 44.07 -27.06 -0.21
N SER A 30 44.38 -27.94 -1.16
CA SER A 30 44.42 -27.61 -2.59
C SER A 30 43.00 -27.42 -3.12
N HIS A 31 42.27 -26.42 -2.61
CA HIS A 31 41.13 -25.91 -3.34
C HIS A 31 41.65 -24.93 -4.39
N GLN A 32 41.95 -25.49 -5.56
CA GLN A 32 42.08 -24.75 -6.81
C GLN A 32 41.02 -23.64 -6.87
N GLY A 33 41.48 -22.42 -7.08
CA GLY A 33 40.69 -21.20 -7.10
C GLY A 33 39.60 -21.21 -8.17
N LYS A 34 38.47 -21.85 -7.88
CA LYS A 34 37.18 -21.39 -8.38
C LYS A 34 36.73 -20.29 -7.45
N VAL A 35 37.12 -19.06 -7.80
CA VAL A 35 36.42 -17.87 -7.31
C VAL A 35 34.96 -18.06 -7.69
N PHE A 36 34.10 -18.25 -6.70
CA PHE A 36 32.67 -18.27 -6.93
C PHE A 36 32.23 -16.82 -7.12
N GLU A 37 32.05 -16.41 -8.37
CA GLU A 37 31.27 -15.21 -8.65
C GLU A 37 29.81 -15.53 -8.31
N LEU A 38 29.35 -14.98 -7.19
CA LEU A 38 27.92 -14.98 -6.88
C LEU A 38 27.20 -14.26 -8.02
N GLY A 39 26.18 -14.91 -8.59
CA GLY A 39 25.30 -14.25 -9.55
C GLY A 39 24.71 -12.99 -8.93
N GLU A 40 24.73 -11.89 -9.68
CA GLU A 40 24.15 -10.63 -9.24
C GLU A 40 22.67 -10.85 -8.90
N ILE A 41 22.32 -10.78 -7.62
CA ILE A 41 20.93 -10.74 -7.19
C ILE A 41 20.44 -9.31 -7.42
N ARG A 42 19.96 -9.03 -8.63
CA ARG A 42 19.33 -7.76 -8.96
C ARG A 42 17.94 -7.69 -8.34
N ILE A 43 17.88 -7.22 -7.11
CA ILE A 43 16.61 -6.95 -6.42
C ILE A 43 15.97 -5.73 -7.07
N SER A 44 15.10 -5.96 -8.05
CA SER A 44 14.16 -4.94 -8.55
C SER A 44 12.97 -4.86 -7.59
N ALA A 45 13.23 -4.34 -6.39
CA ALA A 45 12.17 -3.95 -5.48
C ALA A 45 11.67 -2.56 -5.89
N PRO A 46 10.35 -2.29 -5.85
CA PRO A 46 9.87 -0.92 -5.84
C PRO A 46 10.57 -0.20 -4.67
N ARG A 47 11.31 0.87 -4.99
CA ARG A 47 11.93 1.71 -3.97
C ARG A 47 10.81 2.43 -3.23
N TRP A 48 10.43 1.89 -2.08
CA TRP A 48 9.60 2.60 -1.11
C TRP A 48 10.47 3.68 -0.45
N LEU A 49 10.68 4.79 -1.14
CA LEU A 49 10.98 6.04 -0.45
C LEU A 49 9.66 6.62 0.11
N ASP A 50 8.79 5.77 0.65
CA ASP A 50 7.38 6.10 0.72
C ASP A 50 7.01 6.51 2.14
N SER A 51 6.94 7.83 2.32
CA SER A 51 5.96 8.43 3.22
C SER A 51 4.52 8.17 2.74
N ALA A 52 4.34 7.48 1.60
CA ALA A 52 3.05 7.07 1.07
C ALA A 52 2.51 5.84 1.81
N GLN A 53 1.28 5.96 2.29
CA GLN A 53 0.50 4.84 2.79
C GLN A 53 -0.53 4.43 1.74
N ALA A 54 -0.58 3.15 1.41
CA ALA A 54 -1.57 2.60 0.49
C ALA A 54 -2.64 1.82 1.26
N ILE A 55 -3.91 2.11 0.97
CA ILE A 55 -5.06 1.32 1.43
C ILE A 55 -5.52 0.47 0.25
N GLY A 56 -5.24 -0.82 0.29
CA GLY A 56 -5.67 -1.77 -0.74
C GLY A 56 -7.13 -2.21 -0.58
N GLN A 57 -7.66 -2.82 -1.64
CA GLN A 57 -9.02 -3.36 -1.68
C GLN A 57 -9.34 -4.31 -0.51
N ALA A 58 -8.42 -5.21 -0.14
CA ALA A 58 -8.64 -6.14 0.97
C ALA A 58 -8.91 -5.42 2.31
N THR A 59 -8.20 -4.32 2.57
CA THR A 59 -8.42 -3.49 3.77
C THR A 59 -9.75 -2.75 3.68
N LEU A 60 -10.08 -2.17 2.52
CA LEU A 60 -11.36 -1.48 2.31
C LEU A 60 -12.56 -2.41 2.53
N GLU A 61 -12.43 -3.66 2.09
CA GLU A 61 -13.42 -4.71 2.29
C GLU A 61 -13.51 -5.15 3.75
N ALA A 62 -12.37 -5.42 4.40
CA ALA A 62 -12.34 -5.84 5.81
C ALA A 62 -12.98 -4.81 6.75
N PHE A 63 -12.73 -3.52 6.53
CA PHE A 63 -13.31 -2.44 7.34
C PHE A 63 -14.65 -1.92 6.83
N ASN A 64 -15.17 -2.48 5.74
CA ASN A 64 -16.43 -2.11 5.11
C ASN A 64 -16.57 -0.58 4.95
N ARG A 65 -15.59 0.06 4.30
CA ARG A 65 -15.56 1.53 4.09
C ARG A 65 -15.94 1.86 2.64
N PRO A 66 -17.23 2.08 2.32
CA PRO A 66 -17.67 2.33 0.94
C PRO A 66 -17.45 3.78 0.47
N GLU A 67 -17.17 4.70 1.39
CA GLU A 67 -17.00 6.15 1.14
C GLU A 67 -15.52 6.52 1.31
N LEU A 68 -14.98 7.32 0.38
CA LEU A 68 -13.57 7.70 0.37
C LEU A 68 -13.14 8.42 1.66
N GLY A 69 -13.90 9.42 2.12
CA GLY A 69 -13.56 10.17 3.34
C GLY A 69 -13.42 9.24 4.56
N ARG A 70 -14.32 8.26 4.70
CA ARG A 70 -14.26 7.26 5.78
C ARG A 70 -13.14 6.24 5.62
N ALA A 71 -12.78 5.90 4.37
CA ALA A 71 -11.66 5.03 4.10
C ALA A 71 -10.33 5.71 4.47
N LEU A 72 -10.17 6.98 4.14
CA LEU A 72 -8.98 7.77 4.48
C LEU A 72 -8.79 7.92 6.00
N ASN A 73 -9.88 7.98 6.77
CA ASN A 73 -9.85 8.01 8.24
C ASN A 73 -9.32 6.72 8.89
N LEU A 74 -9.04 5.66 8.13
CA LEU A 74 -8.31 4.49 8.62
C LEU A 74 -6.81 4.79 8.83
N LEU A 75 -6.28 5.81 8.16
CA LEU A 75 -4.87 6.18 8.25
C LEU A 75 -4.61 7.07 9.45
N SER A 76 -3.49 6.84 10.13
CA SER A 76 -3.06 7.68 11.25
C SER A 76 -2.74 9.11 10.79
N GLY A 77 -3.14 10.10 11.59
CA GLY A 77 -2.91 11.52 11.26
C GLY A 77 -3.79 12.05 10.13
N VAL A 78 -4.81 11.29 9.72
CA VAL A 78 -5.91 11.76 8.88
C VAL A 78 -7.14 11.94 9.77
N ASN A 79 -7.83 13.07 9.66
CA ASN A 79 -9.05 13.36 10.39
C ASN A 79 -10.17 13.73 9.41
N LEU A 80 -11.37 13.19 9.61
CA LEU A 80 -12.56 13.49 8.81
C LEU A 80 -13.34 14.65 9.43
N ALA A 81 -13.78 15.58 8.59
CA ALA A 81 -14.60 16.70 9.01
C ALA A 81 -15.68 17.02 7.96
N GLY A 82 -16.74 17.70 8.41
CA GLY A 82 -17.72 18.32 7.52
C GLY A 82 -17.43 19.82 7.43
N VAL A 83 -17.39 20.37 6.21
CA VAL A 83 -17.24 21.82 5.97
C VAL A 83 -18.47 22.32 5.21
N GLY A 84 -18.75 23.63 5.33
CA GLY A 84 -19.78 24.28 4.53
C GLY A 84 -21.24 24.00 4.96
N PRO A 85 -22.20 24.72 4.37
CA PRO A 85 -23.63 24.56 4.66
C PRO A 85 -24.21 23.25 4.12
N ARG A 86 -23.52 22.58 3.17
CA ARG A 86 -23.94 21.29 2.61
C ARG A 86 -23.28 20.10 3.32
N ASN A 87 -22.45 20.37 4.33
CA ASN A 87 -21.72 19.37 5.09
C ASN A 87 -20.86 18.47 4.17
N GLU A 88 -20.09 19.11 3.28
CA GLU A 88 -19.12 18.42 2.41
C GLU A 88 -18.12 17.63 3.25
N SER A 89 -17.90 16.36 2.89
CA SER A 89 -16.98 15.46 3.59
C SER A 89 -15.56 15.75 3.16
N VAL A 90 -14.75 16.29 4.07
CA VAL A 90 -13.35 16.67 3.81
C VAL A 90 -12.42 15.97 4.80
N VAL A 91 -11.16 15.79 4.41
CA VAL A 91 -10.13 15.26 5.31
C VAL A 91 -9.04 16.28 5.58
N TYR A 92 -8.50 16.22 6.79
CA TYR A 92 -7.30 16.92 7.19
C TYR A 92 -6.15 15.93 7.37
N ILE A 93 -5.01 16.18 6.74
CA ILE A 93 -3.80 15.36 6.90
C ILE A 93 -2.79 16.19 7.68
N ARG A 94 -2.48 15.77 8.92
CA ARG A 94 -1.56 16.51 9.82
C ARG A 94 -1.90 18.02 9.94
N GLY A 95 -3.18 18.36 9.89
CA GLY A 95 -3.69 19.74 9.99
C GLY A 95 -3.81 20.49 8.65
N PHE A 96 -3.30 19.94 7.54
CA PHE A 96 -3.50 20.50 6.21
C PHE A 96 -4.86 20.08 5.64
N ASP A 97 -5.54 21.01 4.95
CA ASP A 97 -6.83 20.77 4.33
C ASP A 97 -6.68 20.31 2.86
N LEU A 98 -7.80 20.03 2.19
CA LEU A 98 -7.83 19.59 0.79
C LEU A 98 -7.26 20.62 -0.21
N ARG A 99 -7.13 21.90 0.18
CA ARG A 99 -6.51 22.93 -0.67
C ARG A 99 -4.98 22.82 -0.66
N GLN A 100 -4.40 22.22 0.38
CA GLN A 100 -2.97 21.89 0.44
C GLN A 100 -2.67 20.39 0.32
N VAL A 101 -3.72 19.58 0.11
CA VAL A 101 -3.66 18.12 -0.10
C VAL A 101 -4.60 17.76 -1.26
N PRO A 102 -4.17 17.97 -2.52
CA PRO A 102 -5.00 17.70 -3.68
C PRO A 102 -5.31 16.21 -3.82
N VAL A 103 -6.50 15.93 -4.35
CA VAL A 103 -6.98 14.58 -4.66
C VAL A 103 -6.78 14.34 -6.16
N PHE A 104 -6.18 13.21 -6.48
CA PHE A 104 -5.94 12.77 -7.84
C PHE A 104 -6.72 11.49 -8.10
N MET A 105 -7.19 11.32 -9.32
CA MET A 105 -7.71 10.06 -9.82
C MET A 105 -6.79 9.59 -10.94
N ASP A 106 -6.05 8.50 -10.68
CA ASP A 106 -4.99 7.99 -11.56
C ASP A 106 -3.98 9.08 -11.99
N GLY A 107 -3.66 10.00 -11.10
CA GLY A 107 -2.74 11.13 -11.36
C GLY A 107 -3.39 12.37 -12.01
N ILE A 108 -4.68 12.34 -12.33
CA ILE A 108 -5.42 13.52 -12.83
C ILE A 108 -6.01 14.26 -11.63
N PRO A 109 -5.73 15.57 -11.43
CA PRO A 109 -6.24 16.32 -10.29
C PRO A 109 -7.76 16.47 -10.39
N VAL A 110 -8.43 16.13 -9.29
CA VAL A 110 -9.85 16.36 -9.07
C VAL A 110 -9.96 17.57 -8.17
N TYR A 111 -10.56 18.65 -8.66
CA TYR A 111 -10.77 19.87 -7.88
C TYR A 111 -12.12 20.50 -8.22
N VAL A 112 -12.70 21.20 -7.24
CA VAL A 112 -13.91 22.01 -7.43
C VAL A 112 -13.47 23.46 -7.63
N PRO A 113 -13.77 24.10 -8.78
CA PRO A 113 -13.25 25.43 -9.10
C PRO A 113 -13.85 26.55 -8.23
N TYR A 114 -14.99 26.29 -7.57
CA TYR A 114 -15.70 27.29 -6.78
C TYR A 114 -15.00 27.61 -5.44
N ASP A 115 -14.69 26.58 -4.65
CA ASP A 115 -14.19 26.72 -3.28
C ASP A 115 -12.90 25.91 -2.98
N GLY A 116 -12.51 25.02 -3.90
CA GLY A 116 -11.36 24.13 -3.75
C GLY A 116 -11.60 22.91 -2.85
N TYR A 117 -12.82 22.71 -2.32
CA TYR A 117 -13.15 21.56 -1.49
C TYR A 117 -13.83 20.47 -2.32
N VAL A 118 -13.15 19.35 -2.47
CA VAL A 118 -13.73 18.14 -3.08
C VAL A 118 -14.52 17.41 -2.01
N ASP A 119 -15.82 17.22 -2.24
CA ASP A 119 -16.66 16.40 -1.37
C ASP A 119 -16.30 14.92 -1.55
N LEU A 120 -15.55 14.38 -0.59
CA LEU A 120 -15.08 13.00 -0.58
C LEU A 120 -16.21 12.00 -0.35
N ALA A 121 -17.38 12.45 0.12
CA ALA A 121 -18.53 11.58 0.25
C ALA A 121 -19.04 11.12 -1.12
N ARG A 122 -18.77 11.88 -2.19
CA ARG A 122 -19.22 11.55 -3.55
C ARG A 122 -18.40 10.46 -4.22
N PHE A 123 -17.26 10.09 -3.64
CA PHE A 123 -16.37 9.07 -4.18
C PHE A 123 -16.56 7.74 -3.45
N THR A 124 -16.83 6.71 -4.23
CA THR A 124 -16.96 5.34 -3.73
C THR A 124 -15.61 4.63 -3.77
N THR A 125 -15.45 3.62 -2.93
CA THR A 125 -14.20 2.83 -2.87
C THR A 125 -14.26 1.54 -3.67
N PHE A 126 -15.42 1.21 -4.24
CA PHE A 126 -15.65 -0.06 -4.93
C PHE A 126 -14.90 -0.16 -6.28
N ASP A 127 -14.78 0.96 -6.97
CA ASP A 127 -14.12 1.11 -8.27
C ASP A 127 -12.61 1.38 -8.15
N LEU A 128 -12.09 1.43 -6.92
CA LEU A 128 -10.69 1.68 -6.61
C LEU A 128 -9.95 0.36 -6.32
N ALA A 129 -8.77 0.20 -6.92
CA ALA A 129 -7.83 -0.84 -6.54
C ALA A 129 -7.17 -0.51 -5.20
N GLU A 130 -6.77 0.74 -5.05
CA GLU A 130 -6.10 1.26 -3.86
C GLU A 130 -6.22 2.78 -3.75
N ILE A 131 -6.04 3.27 -2.53
CA ILE A 131 -5.92 4.70 -2.22
C ILE A 131 -4.51 4.93 -1.71
N ARG A 132 -3.70 5.71 -2.43
CA ARG A 132 -2.37 6.11 -1.98
C ARG A 132 -2.41 7.49 -1.37
N VAL A 133 -1.79 7.63 -0.20
CA VAL A 133 -1.73 8.89 0.54
C VAL A 133 -0.30 9.19 0.87
N GLU A 134 0.29 10.14 0.17
CA GLU A 134 1.59 10.72 0.48
C GLU A 134 1.42 11.77 1.57
N LYS A 135 2.11 11.64 2.70
CA LYS A 135 2.03 12.60 3.81
C LYS A 135 3.29 13.46 3.87
N GLY A 136 3.15 14.78 3.73
CA GLY A 136 4.27 15.70 3.71
C GLY A 136 4.75 16.02 2.29
N LEU A 137 6.07 15.98 2.05
CA LEU A 137 6.63 16.27 0.72
C LEU A 137 6.16 15.22 -0.29
N SER A 138 5.16 15.57 -1.09
CA SER A 138 4.70 14.74 -2.20
C SER A 138 5.72 14.75 -3.33
N SER A 139 5.60 13.79 -4.25
CA SER A 139 6.34 13.85 -5.52
C SER A 139 6.07 15.17 -6.26
N VAL A 140 7.10 15.75 -6.87
CA VAL A 140 7.01 16.93 -7.75
C VAL A 140 6.06 16.67 -8.93
N LEU A 141 5.85 15.40 -9.30
CA LEU A 141 4.94 14.98 -10.35
C LEU A 141 3.47 15.34 -10.08
N TYR A 142 3.08 15.56 -8.82
CA TYR A 142 1.73 15.97 -8.46
C TYR A 142 1.47 17.47 -8.65
N GLY A 143 2.51 18.26 -8.93
CA GLY A 143 2.38 19.69 -9.18
C GLY A 143 2.31 20.54 -7.89
N PRO A 144 1.91 21.81 -8.01
CA PRO A 144 1.86 22.74 -6.88
C PRO A 144 0.73 22.40 -5.89
N ASN A 145 0.74 23.04 -4.72
CA ASN A 145 -0.27 22.91 -3.65
C ASN A 145 -0.29 21.56 -2.92
N THR A 146 0.80 20.80 -2.92
CA THR A 146 0.92 19.50 -2.22
C THR A 146 1.70 19.58 -0.91
N MET A 147 1.71 20.74 -0.24
CA MET A 147 2.51 20.95 0.97
C MET A 147 2.14 20.01 2.12
N GLY A 148 0.85 19.63 2.22
CA GLY A 148 0.38 18.65 3.21
C GLY A 148 0.51 17.20 2.74
N GLY A 149 0.80 16.99 1.45
CA GLY A 149 0.78 15.69 0.81
C GLY A 149 -0.08 15.64 -0.45
N ALA A 150 -0.36 14.42 -0.89
CA ALA A 150 -1.23 14.14 -2.04
C ALA A 150 -2.04 12.86 -1.79
N ILE A 151 -3.30 12.84 -2.20
CA ILE A 151 -4.16 11.65 -2.19
C ILE A 151 -4.35 11.21 -3.62
N ASN A 152 -3.95 10.00 -3.97
CA ASN A 152 -4.13 9.44 -5.31
C ASN A 152 -5.03 8.20 -5.25
N LEU A 153 -6.17 8.28 -5.93
CA LEU A 153 -7.14 7.21 -6.11
C LEU A 153 -6.71 6.40 -7.34
N VAL A 154 -6.36 5.13 -7.13
CA VAL A 154 -5.97 4.25 -8.21
C VAL A 154 -7.15 3.38 -8.59
N THR A 155 -7.62 3.50 -9.83
CA THR A 155 -8.79 2.74 -10.29
C THR A 155 -8.46 1.27 -10.51
N LEU A 156 -9.45 0.40 -10.33
CA LEU A 156 -9.34 -1.02 -10.64
C LEU A 156 -9.05 -1.19 -12.13
N ARG A 157 -8.12 -2.09 -12.50
CA ARG A 157 -7.80 -2.41 -13.90
C ARG A 157 -8.05 -3.88 -14.17
N PRO A 158 -8.75 -4.24 -15.27
CA PRO A 158 -9.03 -5.63 -15.58
C PRO A 158 -7.76 -6.40 -15.96
N ARG A 159 -7.62 -7.59 -15.40
CA ARG A 159 -6.50 -8.50 -15.68
C ARG A 159 -6.89 -9.60 -16.65
N GLU A 160 -8.13 -10.08 -16.58
CA GLU A 160 -8.66 -11.15 -17.42
C GLU A 160 -9.48 -10.64 -18.61
N LYS A 161 -9.81 -11.57 -19.54
CA LYS A 161 -10.60 -11.27 -20.74
C LYS A 161 -12.00 -10.76 -20.40
N LEU A 162 -12.58 -11.22 -19.30
CA LEU A 162 -13.86 -10.77 -18.78
C LEU A 162 -13.84 -10.90 -17.26
N GLU A 163 -14.04 -9.79 -16.56
CA GLU A 163 -14.15 -9.71 -15.11
C GLU A 163 -15.49 -9.04 -14.78
N LEU A 164 -16.24 -9.66 -13.86
CA LEU A 164 -17.51 -9.15 -13.38
C LEU A 164 -17.52 -9.23 -11.86
N ASN A 165 -17.69 -8.08 -11.22
CA ASN A 165 -17.71 -7.97 -9.77
C ASN A 165 -18.98 -7.22 -9.36
N GLY A 166 -19.75 -7.81 -8.46
CA GLY A 166 -20.98 -7.20 -7.94
C GLY A 166 -21.02 -7.23 -6.42
N LYS A 167 -21.54 -6.18 -5.79
CA LYS A 167 -21.79 -6.13 -4.35
C LYS A 167 -23.15 -5.53 -4.07
N LEU A 168 -23.87 -6.17 -3.17
CA LEU A 168 -25.10 -5.68 -2.58
C LEU A 168 -24.93 -5.67 -1.06
N GLY A 169 -25.56 -4.72 -0.38
CA GLY A 169 -25.51 -4.71 1.08
C GLY A 169 -26.48 -3.73 1.69
N LEU A 170 -26.82 -4.00 2.95
CA LEU A 170 -27.61 -3.13 3.79
C LEU A 170 -26.66 -2.39 4.75
N LEU A 171 -26.96 -1.12 5.00
CA LEU A 171 -26.19 -0.26 5.88
C LEU A 171 -27.07 0.19 7.05
N SER A 172 -26.45 0.35 8.22
CA SER A 172 -27.10 1.02 9.35
C SER A 172 -27.58 2.42 8.94
N GLY A 173 -28.79 2.78 9.39
CA GLY A 173 -29.46 4.03 9.00
C GLY A 173 -30.40 3.91 7.80
N ALA A 174 -31.10 2.77 7.68
CA ALA A 174 -31.98 2.43 6.55
C ALA A 174 -31.33 2.56 5.16
N GLY A 175 -30.00 2.36 5.08
CA GLY A 175 -29.26 2.52 3.83
C GLY A 175 -29.09 1.22 3.06
N TYR A 176 -28.90 1.33 1.75
CA TYR A 176 -28.49 0.21 0.89
C TYR A 176 -27.32 0.61 -0.01
N ARG A 177 -26.58 -0.39 -0.46
CA ARG A 177 -25.55 -0.26 -1.48
C ARG A 177 -25.79 -1.27 -2.60
N ALA A 178 -25.54 -0.82 -3.82
CA ALA A 178 -25.50 -1.64 -5.00
C ALA A 178 -24.33 -1.23 -5.87
N ASN A 179 -23.44 -2.17 -6.18
CA ASN A 179 -22.25 -1.92 -6.96
C ASN A 179 -22.10 -3.00 -8.02
N LEU A 180 -21.77 -2.59 -9.24
CA LEU A 180 -21.50 -3.45 -10.37
C LEU A 180 -20.28 -2.93 -11.11
N ASN A 181 -19.28 -3.79 -11.31
CA ASN A 181 -18.10 -3.50 -12.11
C ASN A 181 -17.94 -4.59 -13.17
N LEU A 182 -17.67 -4.15 -14.39
CA LEU A 182 -17.46 -4.98 -15.56
C LEU A 182 -16.15 -4.54 -16.20
N GLY A 183 -15.23 -5.46 -16.41
CA GLY A 183 -13.94 -5.23 -17.03
C GLY A 183 -13.65 -6.25 -18.11
N SER A 184 -13.00 -5.85 -19.20
CA SER A 184 -12.55 -6.76 -20.25
C SER A 184 -11.19 -6.34 -20.78
N ARG A 185 -10.23 -7.27 -20.73
CA ARG A 185 -8.90 -7.08 -21.33
C ARG A 185 -8.81 -7.77 -22.69
N LEU A 186 -8.77 -6.97 -23.75
CA LEU A 186 -8.65 -7.39 -25.14
C LEU A 186 -7.17 -7.32 -25.58
N GLY A 187 -6.32 -8.11 -24.91
CA GLY A 187 -4.88 -8.18 -25.20
C GLY A 187 -4.12 -6.90 -24.85
N LYS A 188 -3.96 -6.01 -25.84
CA LYS A 188 -3.29 -4.69 -25.69
C LYS A 188 -4.22 -3.58 -25.19
N PHE A 189 -5.52 -3.80 -25.27
CA PHE A 189 -6.54 -2.83 -24.87
C PHE A 189 -7.28 -3.34 -23.64
N TYR A 190 -7.86 -2.42 -22.88
CA TYR A 190 -8.86 -2.78 -21.89
C TYR A 190 -10.03 -1.82 -21.93
N LEU A 191 -11.19 -2.35 -21.55
CA LEU A 191 -12.43 -1.62 -21.34
C LEU A 191 -12.91 -1.95 -19.93
N GLN A 192 -13.39 -0.94 -19.21
CA GLN A 192 -14.03 -1.15 -17.92
C GLN A 192 -15.17 -0.17 -17.72
N GLY A 193 -16.20 -0.64 -17.04
CA GLY A 193 -17.35 0.12 -16.59
C GLY A 193 -17.66 -0.21 -15.14
N SER A 194 -17.91 0.78 -14.31
CA SER A 194 -18.52 0.58 -12.99
C SER A 194 -19.74 1.46 -12.82
N VAL A 195 -20.73 0.93 -12.10
CA VAL A 195 -21.87 1.66 -11.58
C VAL A 195 -21.97 1.34 -10.11
N SER A 196 -22.07 2.37 -9.29
CA SER A 196 -22.10 2.25 -7.85
C SER A 196 -23.10 3.22 -7.27
N GLN A 197 -24.06 2.68 -6.52
CA GLN A 197 -25.12 3.39 -5.85
C GLN A 197 -25.03 3.13 -4.36
N LEU A 198 -24.94 4.21 -3.58
CA LEU A 198 -25.00 4.17 -2.13
C LEU A 198 -26.04 5.15 -1.64
N GLU A 199 -27.00 4.64 -0.88
CA GLU A 199 -28.06 5.43 -0.28
C GLU A 199 -28.09 5.18 1.23
N ARG A 200 -28.25 6.25 2.02
CA ARG A 200 -28.39 6.16 3.47
C ARG A 200 -29.22 7.34 3.95
N ASP A 201 -30.22 7.09 4.79
CA ASP A 201 -31.21 8.09 5.21
C ASP A 201 -30.84 8.85 6.49
N TYR A 202 -30.09 8.21 7.38
CA TYR A 202 -29.61 8.84 8.61
C TYR A 202 -28.34 8.19 9.15
N PHE A 203 -27.65 8.92 10.03
CA PHE A 203 -26.56 8.38 10.83
C PHE A 203 -27.08 8.06 12.23
N LEU A 204 -26.64 6.94 12.79
CA LEU A 204 -26.95 6.61 14.17
C LEU A 204 -26.15 7.53 15.09
N LEU A 205 -26.86 8.29 15.92
CA LEU A 205 -26.30 9.06 17.00
C LEU A 205 -26.42 8.25 18.30
N SER A 206 -25.52 8.51 19.26
CA SER A 206 -25.65 7.94 20.60
C SER A 206 -26.97 8.39 21.23
N GLU A 207 -27.63 7.50 21.98
CA GLU A 207 -28.85 7.83 22.71
C GLU A 207 -28.66 8.99 23.70
N ASN A 208 -27.41 9.21 24.15
CA ASN A 208 -27.04 10.30 25.05
C ASN A 208 -26.55 11.56 24.31
N PHE A 209 -26.75 11.65 22.98
CA PHE A 209 -26.31 12.80 22.21
C PHE A 209 -27.16 14.03 22.55
N GLN A 210 -26.53 15.01 23.20
CA GLN A 210 -27.15 16.31 23.46
C GLN A 210 -26.77 17.28 22.32
N PRO A 211 -27.74 17.70 21.48
CA PRO A 211 -27.45 18.69 20.43
C PRO A 211 -27.03 20.02 21.07
N GLY A 212 -25.84 20.51 20.70
CA GLY A 212 -25.32 21.78 21.20
C GLY A 212 -26.11 22.99 20.68
N HIS A 213 -26.14 24.07 21.46
CA HIS A 213 -26.94 25.29 21.24
C HIS A 213 -26.68 26.06 19.92
N ARG A 214 -25.71 25.64 19.10
CA ARG A 214 -25.37 26.26 17.81
C ARG A 214 -25.71 25.41 16.58
N ARG A 215 -26.18 24.18 16.77
CA ARG A 215 -26.74 23.36 15.68
C ARG A 215 -28.24 23.41 15.80
N MET A 216 -28.90 23.98 14.80
CA MET A 216 -30.35 23.88 14.62
C MET A 216 -30.75 22.42 14.86
N ALA A 217 -31.76 22.21 15.68
CA ALA A 217 -32.40 20.91 15.92
C ALA A 217 -33.09 20.44 14.63
N GLY A 218 -32.30 20.18 13.59
CA GLY A 218 -32.71 19.32 12.50
C GLY A 218 -32.82 17.94 13.08
N ASP A 219 -33.99 17.33 12.89
CA ASP A 219 -34.32 16.00 13.38
C ASP A 219 -33.11 15.08 13.25
N ALA A 220 -32.71 14.41 14.33
CA ALA A 220 -31.52 13.55 14.42
C ALA A 220 -31.53 12.35 13.44
N LYS A 221 -32.51 12.33 12.54
CA LYS A 221 -32.91 11.27 11.60
C LYS A 221 -33.05 11.75 10.15
N THR A 222 -32.68 12.98 9.81
CA THR A 222 -32.89 13.52 8.45
C THR A 222 -31.57 13.90 7.79
N HIS A 223 -30.79 12.90 7.35
CA HIS A 223 -29.63 13.14 6.49
C HIS A 223 -29.53 12.03 5.44
N SER A 224 -30.26 12.21 4.33
CA SER A 224 -30.19 11.29 3.20
C SER A 224 -29.00 11.64 2.29
N ALA A 225 -28.09 10.69 2.10
CA ALA A 225 -26.96 10.79 1.19
C ALA A 225 -27.12 9.74 0.08
N ARG A 226 -27.26 10.21 -1.16
CA ARG A 226 -27.27 9.38 -2.38
C ARG A 226 -26.02 9.66 -3.19
N ILE A 227 -25.26 8.61 -3.50
CA ILE A 227 -24.08 8.69 -4.35
C ILE A 227 -24.31 7.73 -5.50
N LEU A 228 -24.32 8.25 -6.72
CA LEU A 228 -24.27 7.49 -7.95
C LEU A 228 -22.96 7.81 -8.64
N SER A 229 -22.06 6.82 -8.73
CA SER A 229 -20.82 6.92 -9.48
C SER A 229 -20.87 5.98 -10.68
N THR A 230 -20.55 6.53 -11.86
CA THR A 230 -20.38 5.77 -13.09
C THR A 230 -19.00 6.08 -13.64
N VAL A 231 -18.15 5.07 -13.81
CA VAL A 231 -16.82 5.23 -14.41
C VAL A 231 -16.73 4.37 -15.64
N LEU A 232 -16.52 5.00 -16.80
CA LEU A 232 -16.23 4.32 -18.06
C LEU A 232 -14.80 4.65 -18.48
N ARG A 233 -13.98 3.63 -18.74
CA ARG A 233 -12.59 3.83 -19.15
C ARG A 233 -12.16 2.87 -20.25
N SER A 234 -11.35 3.41 -21.16
CA SER A 234 -10.62 2.66 -22.17
C SER A 234 -9.17 3.11 -22.19
N ALA A 235 -8.23 2.21 -22.50
CA ALA A 235 -6.86 2.58 -22.82
C ALA A 235 -6.44 1.99 -24.17
N LEU A 236 -5.97 2.85 -25.06
CA LEU A 236 -5.24 2.46 -26.26
C LEU A 236 -3.75 2.26 -25.90
N PRO A 237 -3.06 1.27 -26.50
CA PRO A 237 -1.64 1.09 -26.28
C PRO A 237 -0.91 2.32 -26.83
N LEU A 238 0.01 2.89 -26.04
CA LEU A 238 1.02 3.78 -26.58
C LEU A 238 1.76 3.01 -27.68
N MET A 239 1.78 3.59 -28.89
CA MET A 239 2.64 3.12 -29.97
C MET A 239 4.07 3.09 -29.43
N SER A 240 4.59 1.88 -29.22
CA SER A 240 6.00 1.62 -28.99
C SER A 240 6.77 2.25 -30.14
N THR A 241 7.42 3.38 -29.91
CA THR A 241 8.29 4.00 -30.90
C THR A 241 9.36 2.98 -31.27
N MET A 242 9.33 2.58 -32.53
CA MET A 242 10.23 1.63 -33.15
C MET A 242 11.67 2.08 -32.90
N SER A 243 12.43 1.26 -32.18
CA SER A 243 13.88 1.39 -32.04
C SER A 243 14.49 1.34 -33.45
N MET A 244 14.87 2.49 -34.00
CA MET A 244 15.68 2.52 -35.22
C MET A 244 17.09 1.99 -34.87
N PRO A 245 17.58 0.93 -35.53
CA PRO A 245 18.97 0.54 -35.38
C PRO A 245 19.84 1.61 -36.04
N LEU A 246 20.79 2.14 -35.27
CA LEU A 246 21.83 3.02 -35.74
C LEU A 246 22.69 2.24 -36.75
N ALA A 247 22.57 2.57 -38.04
CA ALA A 247 23.46 2.06 -39.07
C ALA A 247 24.82 2.77 -38.94
N THR A 248 25.86 1.94 -38.94
CA THR A 248 27.29 2.26 -38.91
C THR A 248 27.73 3.22 -40.00
#